data_AF-A0A9D6LU30-F1
#
_entry.id   AF-A0A9D6LU30-F1
#
_cell.length_a   1.000
_cell.length_b   1.000
_cell.length_c   1.000
_cell.angle_alpha   90.00
_cell.angle_beta   90.00
_cell.angle_gamma   90.00
#
_symmetry.space_group_name_H-M   'P 1'
#
loop_
_entity.id
_entity.type
_entity.pdbx_description
1 polymer ?
#
loop_
_entity_poly.entity_id
_entity_poly.type
_entity_poly.pdbx_seq_one_letter_code
_entity_poly.pdbx_strand_id
1 'polypeptide(L)'
;MADEWSESLQATLNEALDRYFGLLRQELNERLTKEFTAVQEAAATRAAERLAKELATAQEAAAARAAAEAARAVRSTAESLRLAVCRIRSAASFTEVGAALLETAAAHCGRVALLVHKDEMLAGWRACGFTGEGFSDSWARFELPLREAPALAQAIETREAVVALALPEHLSPALIQLFGLTADQKAYLFPLSLRQGVAAILYADGVGSVNSVQAAALELLGAVAEASIEALFSRSAAPPPEPATGRLELSWARPTPRAAPSDWDALSPAEQEVHLRAQRFARVLVADLQLYRAQEILEGKQAFNLYGRLQDEIDKSREAYHRKFGSTSAASIDYFHLELLRTLAGGREELLGPGYPGPMVE
;
A
#
# COMPACT_ATOMS: atom_id res chain seq x y z
N MET A 1 88.32 -66.72 47.27
CA MET A 1 88.73 -65.56 48.10
C MET A 1 89.03 -64.32 47.24
N ALA A 2 90.08 -64.22 46.42
CA ALA A 2 90.29 -62.99 45.62
C ALA A 2 89.28 -62.81 44.46
N ASP A 3 88.93 -63.90 43.75
CA ASP A 3 87.97 -63.84 42.63
C ASP A 3 86.52 -63.56 43.07
N GLU A 4 86.06 -64.17 44.16
CA GLU A 4 84.69 -63.95 44.70
C GLU A 4 84.47 -62.51 45.17
N TRP A 5 85.52 -61.85 45.67
CA TRP A 5 85.45 -60.43 46.05
C TRP A 5 85.41 -59.52 44.82
N SER A 6 86.12 -59.87 43.73
CA SER A 6 86.07 -59.13 42.46
C SER A 6 84.69 -59.23 41.78
N GLU A 7 84.10 -60.43 41.73
CA GLU A 7 82.75 -60.63 41.18
C GLU A 7 81.67 -59.89 41.96
N SER A 8 81.75 -59.91 43.31
CA SER A 8 80.83 -59.17 44.17
C SER A 8 80.94 -57.65 43.98
N LEU A 9 82.15 -57.12 43.81
CA LEU A 9 82.39 -55.70 43.56
C LEU A 9 81.93 -55.28 42.15
N GLN A 10 82.10 -56.13 41.14
CA GLN A 10 81.58 -55.89 39.80
C GLN A 10 80.05 -55.96 39.74
N ALA A 11 79.43 -56.91 40.44
CA ALA A 11 77.97 -57.03 40.50
C ALA A 11 77.33 -55.81 41.17
N THR A 12 77.89 -55.35 42.30
CA THR A 12 77.41 -54.15 43.00
C THR A 12 77.63 -52.87 42.20
N LEU A 13 78.76 -52.76 41.48
CA LEU A 13 79.00 -51.63 40.57
C LEU A 13 78.01 -51.63 39.40
N ASN A 14 77.77 -52.78 38.77
CA ASN A 14 76.81 -52.91 37.67
C ASN A 14 75.39 -52.58 38.14
N GLU A 15 74.99 -53.06 39.33
CA GLU A 15 73.67 -52.74 39.90
C GLU A 15 73.52 -51.24 40.23
N ALA A 16 74.58 -50.60 40.74
CA ALA A 16 74.58 -49.16 40.99
C ALA A 16 74.49 -48.35 39.68
N LEU A 17 75.22 -48.78 38.64
CA LEU A 17 75.17 -48.16 37.31
C LEU A 17 73.80 -48.35 36.66
N ASP A 18 73.22 -49.55 36.71
CA ASP A 18 71.89 -49.84 36.16
C ASP A 18 70.80 -49.03 36.86
N ARG A 19 70.87 -48.88 38.19
CA ARG A 19 69.96 -47.99 38.93
C ARG A 19 70.12 -46.54 38.52
N TYR A 20 71.35 -46.05 38.39
CA TYR A 20 71.62 -44.67 37.99
C TYR A 20 71.14 -44.39 36.56
N PHE A 21 71.47 -45.25 35.60
CA PHE A 21 71.00 -45.13 34.22
C PHE A 21 69.49 -45.32 34.10
N GLY A 22 68.89 -46.18 34.93
CA GLY A 22 67.44 -46.35 35.02
C GLY A 22 66.73 -45.06 35.46
N LEU A 23 67.22 -44.43 36.53
CA LEU A 23 66.71 -43.14 37.02
C LEU A 23 66.91 -42.01 36.01
N LEU A 24 68.10 -41.92 35.40
CA LEU A 24 68.39 -40.91 34.38
C LEU A 24 67.49 -41.09 33.15
N ARG A 25 67.25 -42.34 32.72
CA ARG A 25 66.36 -42.66 31.60
C ARG A 25 64.91 -42.31 31.93
N GLN A 26 64.46 -42.57 33.16
CA GLN A 26 63.13 -42.19 33.61
C GLN A 26 62.97 -40.67 33.59
N GLU A 27 63.89 -39.92 34.19
CA GLU A 27 63.81 -38.46 34.26
C GLU A 27 63.89 -37.81 32.86
N LEU A 28 64.75 -38.34 31.97
CA LEU A 28 64.80 -37.91 30.57
C LEU A 28 63.49 -38.20 29.85
N ASN A 29 62.88 -39.38 30.04
CA ASN A 29 61.65 -39.75 29.37
C ASN A 29 60.45 -38.92 29.86
N GLU A 30 60.39 -38.62 31.16
CA GLU A 30 59.38 -37.72 31.73
C GLU A 30 59.51 -36.30 31.19
N ARG A 31 60.75 -35.75 31.15
CA ARG A 31 61.01 -34.42 30.58
C ARG A 31 60.67 -34.37 29.09
N LEU A 32 61.11 -35.35 28.30
CA LEU A 32 60.81 -35.43 26.87
C LEU A 32 59.31 -35.52 26.59
N THR A 33 58.60 -36.34 27.37
CA THR A 33 57.14 -36.48 27.22
C THR A 33 56.45 -35.14 27.51
N LYS A 34 56.84 -34.46 28.59
CA LYS A 34 56.27 -33.17 28.98
C LYS A 34 56.52 -32.07 27.95
N GLU A 35 57.76 -31.96 27.44
CA GLU A 35 58.10 -30.99 26.40
C GLU A 35 57.35 -31.31 25.08
N PHE A 36 57.27 -32.59 24.71
CA PHE A 36 56.55 -33.00 23.50
C PHE A 36 55.06 -32.68 23.61
N THR A 37 54.40 -32.97 24.73
CA THR A 37 52.98 -32.62 24.94
C THR A 37 52.76 -31.11 24.93
N ALA A 38 53.64 -30.33 25.57
CA ALA A 38 53.53 -28.87 25.57
C ALA A 38 53.68 -28.27 24.17
N VAL A 39 54.60 -28.79 23.36
CA VAL A 39 54.76 -28.38 21.96
C VAL A 39 53.54 -28.76 21.11
N GLN A 40 52.99 -29.96 21.31
CA GLN A 40 51.77 -30.42 20.61
C GLN A 40 50.56 -29.54 20.95
N GLU A 41 50.34 -29.26 22.23
CA GLU A 41 49.25 -28.38 22.69
C GLU A 41 49.40 -26.97 22.11
N ALA A 42 50.60 -26.38 22.21
CA ALA A 42 50.85 -25.05 21.65
C ALA A 42 50.68 -25.00 20.12
N ALA A 43 51.08 -26.06 19.40
CA ALA A 43 50.87 -26.18 17.96
C ALA A 43 49.37 -26.31 17.62
N ALA A 44 48.62 -27.12 18.38
CA ALA A 44 47.19 -27.28 18.22
C ALA A 44 46.43 -25.96 18.48
N THR A 45 46.78 -25.22 19.53
CA THR A 45 46.19 -23.90 19.83
C THR A 45 46.44 -22.91 18.70
N ARG A 46 47.69 -22.79 18.21
CA ARG A 46 48.01 -21.89 17.09
C ARG A 46 47.28 -22.28 15.80
N ALA A 47 47.14 -23.58 15.54
CA ALA A 47 46.38 -24.07 14.38
C ALA A 47 44.88 -23.72 14.50
N ALA A 48 44.30 -23.92 15.69
CA ALA A 48 42.91 -23.58 15.97
C ALA A 48 42.65 -22.06 15.83
N GLU A 49 43.52 -21.22 16.39
CA GLU A 49 43.44 -19.76 16.27
C GLU A 49 43.53 -19.30 14.81
N ARG A 50 44.45 -19.91 14.04
CA ARG A 50 44.59 -19.62 12.61
C ARG A 50 43.32 -19.98 11.83
N LEU A 51 42.78 -21.18 12.04
CA LEU A 51 41.55 -21.63 11.39
C LEU A 51 40.36 -20.78 11.78
N ALA A 52 40.23 -20.40 13.06
CA ALA A 52 39.17 -19.51 13.53
C ALA A 52 39.25 -18.15 12.84
N LYS A 53 40.46 -17.59 12.68
CA LYS A 53 40.66 -16.33 11.96
C LYS A 53 40.34 -16.46 10.47
N GLU A 54 40.80 -17.52 9.81
CA GLU A 54 40.49 -17.78 8.40
C GLU A 54 38.98 -17.92 8.18
N LEU A 55 38.29 -18.66 9.05
CA LEU A 55 36.84 -18.83 8.99
C LEU A 55 36.08 -17.51 9.22
N ALA A 56 36.50 -16.69 10.20
CA ALA A 56 35.91 -15.37 10.42
C ALA A 56 36.05 -14.47 9.18
N THR A 57 37.25 -14.41 8.59
CA THR A 57 37.47 -13.60 7.36
C THR A 57 36.66 -14.13 6.17
N ALA A 58 36.51 -15.45 6.04
CA ALA A 58 35.69 -16.06 5.00
C ALA A 58 34.20 -15.75 5.19
N GLN A 59 33.70 -15.77 6.42
CA GLN A 59 32.32 -15.40 6.75
C GLN A 59 32.04 -13.92 6.45
N GLU A 60 32.94 -13.02 6.83
CA GLU A 60 32.81 -11.59 6.51
C GLU A 60 32.80 -11.34 5.00
N ALA A 61 33.69 -12.00 4.26
CA ALA A 61 33.73 -11.89 2.80
C ALA A 61 32.46 -12.46 2.15
N ALA A 62 31.93 -13.58 2.65
CA ALA A 62 30.68 -14.16 2.18
C ALA A 62 29.48 -13.25 2.47
N ALA A 63 29.41 -12.68 3.67
CA ALA A 63 28.37 -11.73 4.04
C ALA A 63 28.43 -10.46 3.18
N ALA A 64 29.63 -9.92 2.91
CA ALA A 64 29.80 -8.76 2.03
C ALA A 64 29.36 -9.03 0.59
N ARG A 65 29.66 -10.23 0.05
CA ARG A 65 29.20 -10.66 -1.28
C ARG A 65 27.69 -10.78 -1.34
N ALA A 66 27.09 -11.46 -0.37
CA ALA A 66 25.63 -11.61 -0.27
C ALA A 66 24.93 -10.24 -0.15
N ALA A 67 25.47 -9.32 0.66
CA ALA A 67 24.95 -7.95 0.78
C ALA A 67 25.06 -7.18 -0.55
N ALA A 68 26.18 -7.31 -1.27
CA ALA A 68 26.36 -6.67 -2.56
C ALA A 68 25.40 -7.22 -3.64
N GLU A 69 25.16 -8.53 -3.65
CA GLU A 69 24.18 -9.18 -4.52
C GLU A 69 22.75 -8.74 -4.20
N ALA A 70 22.36 -8.75 -2.93
CA ALA A 70 21.06 -8.24 -2.48
C ALA A 70 20.86 -6.78 -2.88
N ALA A 71 21.86 -5.91 -2.68
CA ALA A 71 21.79 -4.51 -3.09
C ALA A 71 21.66 -4.33 -4.61
N ARG A 72 22.30 -5.20 -5.42
CA ARG A 72 22.11 -5.20 -6.89
C ARG A 72 20.69 -5.64 -7.26
N ALA A 73 20.16 -6.69 -6.63
CA ALA A 73 18.81 -7.17 -6.87
C ALA A 73 17.77 -6.09 -6.54
N VAL A 74 17.88 -5.42 -5.38
CA VAL A 74 17.00 -4.31 -4.99
C VAL A 74 17.03 -3.17 -6.00
N ARG A 75 18.22 -2.77 -6.47
CA ARG A 75 18.34 -1.73 -7.52
C ARG A 75 17.67 -2.15 -8.82
N SER A 76 17.90 -3.38 -9.27
CA SER A 76 17.28 -3.91 -10.50
C SER A 76 15.75 -3.94 -10.40
N THR A 77 15.20 -4.38 -9.26
CA THR A 77 13.75 -4.39 -9.04
C THR A 77 13.17 -2.98 -9.05
N ALA A 78 13.84 -2.02 -8.39
CA ALA A 78 13.41 -0.62 -8.39
C ALA A 78 13.45 0.00 -9.80
N GLU A 79 14.46 -0.32 -10.60
CA GLU A 79 14.55 0.12 -12.00
C GLU A 79 13.43 -0.47 -12.86
N SER A 80 13.12 -1.76 -12.70
CA SER A 80 12.01 -2.42 -13.39
C SER A 80 10.66 -1.79 -13.03
N LEU A 81 10.40 -1.57 -11.74
CA LEU A 81 9.19 -0.89 -11.27
C LEU A 81 9.09 0.54 -11.81
N ARG A 82 10.19 1.29 -11.81
CA ARG A 82 10.23 2.65 -12.38
C ARG A 82 9.83 2.64 -13.86
N LEU A 83 10.36 1.70 -14.64
CA LEU A 83 10.04 1.57 -16.06
C LEU A 83 8.56 1.23 -16.27
N ALA A 84 8.00 0.34 -15.46
CA ALA A 84 6.58 0.01 -15.48
C ALA A 84 5.70 1.25 -15.18
N VAL A 85 6.03 2.01 -14.14
CA VAL A 85 5.34 3.27 -13.80
C VAL A 85 5.42 4.28 -14.94
N CYS A 86 6.59 4.46 -15.55
CA CYS A 86 6.74 5.33 -16.71
C CYS A 86 5.85 4.89 -17.88
N ARG A 87 5.76 3.58 -18.14
CA ARG A 87 4.94 3.02 -19.22
C ARG A 87 3.46 3.30 -18.98
N ILE A 88 2.94 3.01 -17.79
CA ILE A 88 1.53 3.26 -17.42
C ILE A 88 1.19 4.75 -17.56
N ARG A 89 2.03 5.64 -17.02
CA ARG A 89 1.79 7.10 -17.07
C ARG A 89 1.84 7.71 -18.46
N SER A 90 2.50 7.03 -19.41
CA SER A 90 2.62 7.50 -20.80
C SER A 90 1.42 7.17 -21.67
N ALA A 91 0.51 6.31 -21.21
CA ALA A 91 -0.69 5.91 -21.93
C ALA A 91 -1.67 7.09 -22.12
N ALA A 92 -2.28 7.17 -23.29
CA ALA A 92 -3.16 8.27 -23.70
C ALA A 92 -4.65 7.98 -23.49
N SER A 93 -5.01 6.73 -23.17
CA SER A 93 -6.40 6.30 -22.98
C SER A 93 -6.54 5.30 -21.83
N PHE A 94 -7.77 5.15 -21.29
CA PHE A 94 -8.08 4.14 -20.28
C PHE A 94 -7.71 2.71 -20.75
N THR A 95 -7.98 2.41 -22.02
CA THR A 95 -7.64 1.12 -22.65
C THR A 95 -6.13 0.90 -22.71
N GLU A 96 -5.35 1.92 -23.05
CA GLU A 96 -3.88 1.84 -23.05
C GLU A 96 -3.32 1.71 -21.63
N VAL A 97 -3.90 2.39 -20.64
CA VAL A 97 -3.50 2.26 -19.23
C VAL A 97 -3.70 0.82 -18.75
N GLY A 98 -4.88 0.23 -18.99
CA GLY A 98 -5.15 -1.15 -18.60
C GLY A 98 -4.22 -2.16 -19.30
N ALA A 99 -3.87 -1.92 -20.57
CA ALA A 99 -2.98 -2.78 -21.32
C ALA A 99 -1.54 -2.69 -20.78
N ALA A 100 -1.05 -1.46 -20.56
CA ALA A 100 0.25 -1.22 -19.95
C ALA A 100 0.34 -1.80 -18.53
N LEU A 101 -0.73 -1.72 -17.74
CA LEU A 101 -0.81 -2.34 -16.43
C LEU A 101 -0.63 -3.87 -16.52
N LEU A 102 -1.40 -4.55 -17.37
CA LEU A 102 -1.30 -6.01 -17.53
C LEU A 102 0.08 -6.46 -18.04
N GLU A 103 0.60 -5.80 -19.08
CA GLU A 103 1.91 -6.10 -19.66
C GLU A 103 3.04 -5.96 -18.63
N THR A 104 2.99 -4.92 -17.80
CA THR A 104 4.02 -4.67 -16.78
C THR A 104 3.82 -5.54 -15.53
N ALA A 105 2.59 -5.84 -15.16
CA ALA A 105 2.25 -6.75 -14.07
C ALA A 105 2.74 -8.19 -14.31
N ALA A 106 2.82 -8.63 -15.57
CA ALA A 106 3.28 -9.97 -15.92
C ALA A 106 4.73 -10.26 -15.48
N ALA A 107 5.55 -9.24 -15.21
CA ALA A 107 6.90 -9.42 -14.64
C ALA A 107 6.90 -9.74 -13.13
N HIS A 108 5.76 -9.57 -12.46
CA HIS A 108 5.60 -9.63 -11.01
C HIS A 108 4.72 -10.79 -10.53
N CYS A 109 4.26 -11.64 -11.43
CA CYS A 109 3.43 -12.82 -11.16
C CYS A 109 3.54 -13.84 -12.30
N GLY A 110 3.01 -15.05 -12.09
CA GLY A 110 3.01 -16.09 -13.12
C GLY A 110 1.96 -15.83 -14.20
N ARG A 111 0.74 -15.48 -13.79
CA ARG A 111 -0.36 -15.06 -14.67
C ARG A 111 -1.10 -13.87 -14.09
N VAL A 112 -1.62 -13.03 -14.97
CA VAL A 112 -2.40 -11.85 -14.61
C VAL A 112 -3.57 -11.66 -15.55
N ALA A 113 -4.74 -11.28 -15.03
CA ALA A 113 -5.93 -11.01 -15.82
C ALA A 113 -6.70 -9.82 -15.25
N LEU A 114 -7.41 -9.09 -16.11
CA LEU A 114 -8.26 -7.97 -15.69
C LEU A 114 -9.73 -8.32 -15.91
N LEU A 115 -10.52 -8.16 -14.85
CA LEU A 115 -11.98 -8.20 -14.88
C LEU A 115 -12.53 -6.79 -14.74
N VAL A 116 -13.46 -6.39 -15.60
CA VAL A 116 -14.15 -5.10 -15.51
C VAL A 116 -15.47 -5.32 -14.77
N HIS A 117 -15.73 -4.47 -13.78
CA HIS A 117 -16.94 -4.52 -12.96
C HIS A 117 -18.00 -3.56 -13.51
N LYS A 118 -19.22 -4.07 -13.72
CA LYS A 118 -20.38 -3.29 -14.17
C LYS A 118 -21.68 -3.90 -13.62
N ASP A 119 -22.44 -3.11 -12.84
CA ASP A 119 -23.82 -3.39 -12.43
C ASP A 119 -24.05 -4.83 -11.87
N GLU A 120 -23.17 -5.32 -10.98
CA GLU A 120 -23.16 -6.69 -10.38
C GLU A 120 -22.58 -7.82 -11.26
N MET A 121 -22.00 -7.48 -12.41
CA MET A 121 -21.33 -8.43 -13.30
C MET A 121 -19.85 -8.10 -13.46
N LEU A 122 -19.03 -9.14 -13.56
CA LEU A 122 -17.62 -9.06 -13.90
C LEU A 122 -17.40 -9.62 -15.29
N ALA A 123 -16.84 -8.80 -16.19
CA ALA A 123 -16.50 -9.21 -17.55
C ALA A 123 -14.99 -9.34 -17.72
N GLY A 124 -14.54 -10.45 -18.32
CA GLY A 124 -13.13 -10.63 -18.67
C GLY A 124 -12.71 -9.66 -19.77
N TRP A 125 -11.58 -8.98 -19.58
CA TRP A 125 -11.08 -8.01 -20.57
C TRP A 125 -9.84 -8.50 -21.29
N ARG A 126 -8.72 -8.60 -20.58
CA ARG A 126 -7.42 -9.05 -21.11
C ARG A 126 -6.66 -9.83 -20.05
N ALA A 127 -5.70 -10.63 -20.50
CA ALA A 127 -4.88 -11.45 -19.64
C ALA A 127 -3.48 -11.69 -20.25
N CYS A 128 -2.51 -11.99 -19.40
CA CYS A 128 -1.13 -12.34 -19.74
C CYS A 128 -0.68 -13.56 -18.92
N GLY A 129 0.18 -14.39 -19.50
CA GLY A 129 0.71 -15.60 -18.85
C GLY A 129 -0.17 -16.85 -18.97
N PHE A 130 -1.36 -16.76 -19.58
CA PHE A 130 -2.22 -17.90 -19.83
C PHE A 130 -1.86 -18.60 -21.14
N THR A 131 -1.75 -19.93 -21.09
CA THR A 131 -1.42 -20.78 -22.24
C THR A 131 -2.63 -21.62 -22.61
N GLY A 132 -3.07 -21.55 -23.87
CA GLY A 132 -4.18 -22.34 -24.39
C GLY A 132 -4.75 -21.73 -25.66
N GLU A 133 -4.92 -22.53 -26.71
CA GLU A 133 -5.54 -22.05 -27.95
C GLU A 133 -6.96 -21.54 -27.67
N GLY A 134 -7.27 -20.33 -28.13
CA GLY A 134 -8.58 -19.72 -27.90
C GLY A 134 -8.86 -19.22 -26.48
N PHE A 135 -7.88 -19.24 -25.56
CA PHE A 135 -8.06 -18.70 -24.21
C PHE A 135 -8.44 -17.21 -24.25
N SER A 136 -7.74 -16.41 -25.05
CA SER A 136 -7.99 -14.96 -25.15
C SER A 136 -9.43 -14.66 -25.60
N ASP A 137 -9.97 -15.44 -26.53
CA ASP A 137 -11.34 -15.26 -27.03
C ASP A 137 -12.37 -15.70 -25.99
N SER A 138 -12.12 -16.82 -25.32
CA SER A 138 -12.96 -17.30 -24.20
C SER A 138 -12.97 -16.29 -23.05
N TRP A 139 -11.81 -15.71 -22.72
CA TRP A 139 -11.67 -14.72 -21.66
C TRP A 139 -12.38 -13.40 -21.99
N ALA A 140 -12.25 -12.90 -23.22
CA ALA A 140 -12.90 -11.66 -23.64
C ALA A 140 -14.45 -11.75 -23.65
N ARG A 141 -15.00 -12.97 -23.69
CA ARG A 141 -16.44 -13.26 -23.61
C ARG A 141 -16.89 -13.76 -22.25
N PHE A 142 -15.96 -13.87 -21.30
CA PHE A 142 -16.25 -14.40 -19.98
C PHE A 142 -17.05 -13.38 -19.18
N GLU A 143 -18.14 -13.83 -18.59
CA GLU A 143 -18.99 -13.05 -17.69
C GLU A 143 -19.23 -13.86 -16.41
N LEU A 144 -19.15 -13.17 -15.27
CA LEU A 144 -19.27 -13.77 -13.94
C LEU A 144 -20.19 -12.92 -13.06
N PRO A 145 -21.34 -13.44 -12.63
CA PRO A 145 -22.18 -12.79 -11.63
C PRO A 145 -21.45 -12.64 -10.31
N LEU A 146 -21.46 -11.44 -9.71
CA LEU A 146 -20.68 -11.15 -8.50
C LEU A 146 -21.03 -12.07 -7.31
N ARG A 147 -22.31 -12.43 -7.20
CA ARG A 147 -22.85 -13.37 -6.20
C ARG A 147 -22.21 -14.76 -6.22
N GLU A 148 -21.60 -15.17 -7.34
CA GLU A 148 -20.97 -16.49 -7.51
C GLU A 148 -19.48 -16.47 -7.12
N ALA A 149 -18.92 -15.30 -6.80
CA ALA A 149 -17.51 -15.13 -6.47
C ALA A 149 -17.32 -14.25 -5.22
N PRO A 150 -17.54 -14.81 -4.01
CA PRO A 150 -17.47 -14.06 -2.76
C PRO A 150 -16.13 -13.33 -2.51
N ALA A 151 -15.00 -13.89 -2.95
CA ALA A 151 -13.71 -13.23 -2.78
C ALA A 151 -13.56 -11.98 -3.67
N LEU A 152 -14.16 -12.00 -4.87
CA LEU A 152 -14.18 -10.84 -5.77
C LEU A 152 -15.18 -9.79 -5.26
N ALA A 153 -16.33 -10.23 -4.72
CA ALA A 153 -17.27 -9.36 -4.02
C ALA A 153 -16.63 -8.65 -2.83
N GLN A 154 -15.90 -9.40 -1.99
CA GLN A 154 -15.16 -8.84 -0.87
C GLN A 154 -14.17 -7.76 -1.32
N ALA A 155 -13.37 -8.02 -2.37
CA ALA A 155 -12.41 -7.05 -2.89
C ALA A 155 -13.09 -5.76 -3.39
N ILE A 156 -14.28 -5.87 -3.99
CA ILE A 156 -15.08 -4.71 -4.43
C ILE A 156 -15.64 -3.92 -3.22
N GLU A 157 -16.16 -4.63 -2.22
CA GLU A 157 -16.78 -4.03 -1.04
C GLU A 157 -15.75 -3.32 -0.15
N THR A 158 -14.63 -3.97 0.14
CA THR A 158 -13.58 -3.41 1.02
C THR A 158 -12.67 -2.43 0.30
N ARG A 159 -12.55 -2.55 -1.03
CA ARG A 159 -11.54 -1.83 -1.85
C ARG A 159 -10.10 -2.13 -1.42
N GLU A 160 -9.88 -3.26 -0.78
CA GLU A 160 -8.56 -3.74 -0.38
C GLU A 160 -8.18 -4.99 -1.18
N ALA A 161 -6.88 -5.24 -1.30
CA ALA A 161 -6.39 -6.46 -1.93
C ALA A 161 -6.82 -7.69 -1.13
N VAL A 162 -7.37 -8.69 -1.82
CA VAL A 162 -7.83 -9.95 -1.22
C VAL A 162 -6.96 -11.10 -1.74
N VAL A 163 -6.53 -11.97 -0.84
CA VAL A 163 -5.85 -13.23 -1.18
C VAL A 163 -6.77 -14.38 -0.80
N ALA A 164 -7.18 -15.16 -1.80
CA ALA A 164 -8.07 -16.30 -1.62
C ALA A 164 -7.40 -17.60 -2.06
N LEU A 165 -7.77 -18.72 -1.43
CA LEU A 165 -7.49 -20.04 -2.00
C LEU A 165 -8.36 -20.23 -3.24
N ALA A 166 -7.82 -20.92 -4.24
CA ALA A 166 -8.51 -21.20 -5.50
C ALA A 166 -9.56 -22.32 -5.33
N LEU A 167 -10.58 -22.02 -4.53
CA LEU A 167 -11.73 -22.89 -4.25
C LEU A 167 -12.98 -22.37 -4.97
N PRO A 168 -13.85 -23.26 -5.50
CA PRO A 168 -15.05 -22.84 -6.23
C PRO A 168 -15.96 -21.94 -5.40
N GLU A 169 -15.99 -22.15 -4.08
CA GLU A 169 -16.75 -21.33 -3.14
C GLU A 169 -16.22 -19.90 -2.98
N HIS A 170 -14.96 -19.62 -3.34
CA HIS A 170 -14.34 -18.30 -3.21
C HIS A 170 -14.31 -17.53 -4.53
N LEU A 171 -13.92 -18.19 -5.63
CA LEU A 171 -13.66 -17.54 -6.92
C LEU A 171 -14.74 -17.79 -7.99
N SER A 172 -15.65 -18.73 -7.75
CA SER A 172 -16.57 -19.37 -8.69
C SER A 172 -16.02 -20.63 -9.40
N PRO A 173 -16.89 -21.63 -9.68
CA PRO A 173 -16.52 -22.80 -10.48
C PRO A 173 -16.06 -22.43 -11.90
N ALA A 174 -16.70 -21.43 -12.51
CA ALA A 174 -16.42 -21.03 -13.89
C ALA A 174 -15.02 -20.43 -14.05
N LEU A 175 -14.61 -19.56 -13.10
CA LEU A 175 -13.26 -18.99 -13.11
C LEU A 175 -12.20 -20.07 -12.87
N ILE A 176 -12.44 -20.99 -11.94
CA ILE A 176 -11.50 -22.10 -11.66
C ILE A 176 -11.31 -23.00 -12.86
N GLN A 177 -12.40 -23.37 -13.53
CA GLN A 177 -12.33 -24.20 -14.72
C GLN A 177 -11.58 -23.48 -15.85
N LEU A 178 -11.90 -22.21 -16.10
CA LEU A 178 -11.27 -21.44 -17.17
C LEU A 178 -9.77 -21.22 -16.93
N PHE A 179 -9.37 -20.95 -15.68
CA PHE A 179 -7.97 -20.72 -15.34
C PHE A 179 -7.20 -22.01 -15.04
N GLY A 180 -7.88 -23.17 -15.00
CA GLY A 180 -7.26 -24.46 -14.68
C GLY A 180 -6.62 -24.48 -13.29
N LEU A 181 -7.30 -23.86 -12.31
CA LEU A 181 -6.76 -23.72 -10.95
C LEU A 181 -6.96 -24.98 -10.12
N THR A 182 -6.03 -25.22 -9.19
CA THR A 182 -6.12 -26.29 -8.18
C THR A 182 -6.28 -25.72 -6.78
N ALA A 183 -6.92 -26.48 -5.88
CA ALA A 183 -7.33 -26.02 -4.55
C ALA A 183 -6.18 -25.53 -3.63
N ASP A 184 -4.95 -25.92 -3.89
CA ASP A 184 -3.74 -25.52 -3.17
C ASP A 184 -3.15 -24.18 -3.63
N GLN A 185 -3.64 -23.65 -4.76
CA GLN A 185 -3.15 -22.40 -5.33
C GLN A 185 -3.82 -21.18 -4.69
N LYS A 186 -3.07 -20.07 -4.68
CA LYS A 186 -3.55 -18.76 -4.20
C LYS A 186 -3.87 -17.85 -5.37
N ALA A 187 -5.01 -17.19 -5.29
CA ALA A 187 -5.43 -16.10 -6.17
C ALA A 187 -5.31 -14.77 -5.42
N TYR A 188 -4.69 -13.79 -6.07
CA TYR A 188 -4.53 -12.44 -5.57
C TYR A 188 -5.45 -11.52 -6.37
N LEU A 189 -6.26 -10.73 -5.68
CA LEU A 189 -7.28 -9.87 -6.25
C LEU A 189 -6.99 -8.44 -5.81
N PHE A 190 -6.64 -7.57 -6.77
CA PHE A 190 -6.35 -6.17 -6.49
C PHE A 190 -7.48 -5.32 -7.10
N PRO A 191 -8.36 -4.73 -6.29
CA PRO A 191 -9.42 -3.85 -6.81
C PRO A 191 -8.79 -2.59 -7.40
N LEU A 192 -9.31 -2.15 -8.56
CA LEU A 192 -8.99 -0.89 -9.21
C LEU A 192 -10.14 0.10 -9.02
N SER A 193 -9.95 1.04 -8.11
CA SER A 193 -10.93 2.05 -7.72
C SER A 193 -10.86 3.30 -8.61
N LEU A 194 -12.02 3.78 -9.07
CA LEU A 194 -12.16 5.04 -9.79
C LEU A 194 -13.26 5.88 -9.15
N ARG A 195 -12.93 7.11 -8.72
CA ARG A 195 -13.83 8.10 -8.09
C ARG A 195 -14.62 7.59 -6.87
N GLN A 196 -15.66 6.79 -7.10
CA GLN A 196 -16.60 6.35 -6.06
C GLN A 196 -16.81 4.84 -6.00
N GLY A 197 -16.16 4.03 -6.84
CA GLY A 197 -16.32 2.58 -6.80
C GLY A 197 -15.18 1.81 -7.49
N VAL A 198 -15.18 0.50 -7.29
CA VAL A 198 -14.24 -0.42 -7.94
C VAL A 198 -14.73 -0.68 -9.37
N ALA A 199 -13.94 -0.24 -10.34
CA ALA A 199 -14.25 -0.34 -11.76
C ALA A 199 -13.70 -1.63 -12.39
N ALA A 200 -12.66 -2.21 -11.80
CA ALA A 200 -12.07 -3.46 -12.27
C ALA A 200 -11.38 -4.19 -11.12
N ILE A 201 -11.09 -5.48 -11.31
CA ILE A 201 -10.21 -6.27 -10.44
C ILE A 201 -9.06 -6.79 -11.29
N LEU A 202 -7.84 -6.55 -10.84
CA LEU A 202 -6.64 -7.19 -11.35
C LEU A 202 -6.45 -8.52 -10.59
N TYR A 203 -6.63 -9.63 -11.29
CA TYR A 203 -6.32 -10.97 -10.82
C TYR A 203 -4.85 -11.29 -11.07
N ALA A 204 -4.19 -11.95 -10.11
CA ALA A 204 -2.89 -12.56 -10.32
C ALA A 204 -2.73 -13.90 -9.58
N ASP A 205 -1.92 -14.80 -10.14
CA ASP A 205 -1.48 -16.03 -9.48
C ASP A 205 -0.01 -16.34 -9.77
N GLY A 206 0.52 -17.33 -9.06
CA GLY A 206 1.89 -17.81 -9.21
C GLY A 206 2.03 -19.01 -10.14
N VAL A 207 1.04 -19.33 -10.98
CA VAL A 207 1.10 -20.48 -11.88
C VAL A 207 1.92 -20.10 -13.12
N GLY A 208 2.81 -20.97 -13.59
CA GLY A 208 3.59 -20.74 -14.81
C GLY A 208 5.02 -20.27 -14.55
N SER A 209 5.47 -19.24 -15.28
CA SER A 209 6.91 -18.88 -15.39
C SER A 209 7.52 -18.31 -14.10
N VAL A 210 6.69 -17.70 -13.24
CA VAL A 210 7.10 -17.11 -11.97
C VAL A 210 6.27 -17.76 -10.87
N ASN A 211 6.89 -18.64 -10.07
CA ASN A 211 6.25 -19.34 -8.95
C ASN A 211 5.97 -18.46 -7.71
N SER A 212 5.94 -17.13 -7.88
CA SER A 212 5.71 -16.19 -6.79
C SER A 212 5.01 -14.93 -7.27
N VAL A 213 4.03 -14.46 -6.50
CA VAL A 213 3.36 -13.18 -6.74
C VAL A 213 3.99 -12.10 -5.87
N GLN A 214 4.50 -11.04 -6.49
CA GLN A 214 5.00 -9.85 -5.80
C GLN A 214 3.83 -8.88 -5.55
N ALA A 215 3.00 -9.18 -4.54
CA ALA A 215 1.76 -8.46 -4.29
C ALA A 215 1.94 -6.93 -4.15
N ALA A 216 2.96 -6.49 -3.39
CA ALA A 216 3.24 -5.07 -3.21
C ALA A 216 3.59 -4.33 -4.53
N ALA A 217 4.22 -5.02 -5.49
CA ALA A 217 4.49 -4.44 -6.80
C ALA A 217 3.19 -4.27 -7.60
N LEU A 218 2.33 -5.29 -7.61
CA LEU A 218 1.05 -5.26 -8.32
C LEU A 218 0.10 -4.21 -7.76
N GLU A 219 0.04 -4.09 -6.44
CA GLU A 219 -0.77 -3.07 -5.76
C GLU A 219 -0.29 -1.65 -6.09
N LEU A 220 1.04 -1.42 -6.08
CA LEU A 220 1.62 -0.15 -6.50
C LEU A 220 1.31 0.17 -7.96
N LEU A 221 1.44 -0.80 -8.87
CA LEU A 221 1.11 -0.60 -10.29
C LEU A 221 -0.38 -0.32 -10.49
N GLY A 222 -1.25 -1.00 -9.73
CA GLY A 222 -2.69 -0.73 -9.68
C GLY A 222 -2.99 0.72 -9.29
N ALA A 223 -2.44 1.18 -8.17
CA ALA A 223 -2.60 2.57 -7.71
C ALA A 223 -2.10 3.61 -8.73
N VAL A 224 -1.00 3.31 -9.44
CA VAL A 224 -0.49 4.18 -10.52
C VAL A 224 -1.45 4.19 -11.72
N ALA A 225 -2.04 3.05 -12.06
CA ALA A 225 -3.03 2.95 -13.13
C ALA A 225 -4.31 3.73 -12.78
N GLU A 226 -4.85 3.57 -11.57
CA GLU A 226 -5.99 4.34 -11.05
C GLU A 226 -5.73 5.85 -11.17
N ALA A 227 -4.62 6.34 -10.61
CA ALA A 227 -4.25 7.74 -10.67
C ALA A 227 -4.07 8.26 -12.11
N SER A 228 -3.51 7.43 -13.00
CA SER A 228 -3.34 7.78 -14.41
C SER A 228 -4.70 7.91 -15.13
N ILE A 229 -5.64 7.02 -14.83
CA ILE A 229 -7.00 7.07 -15.38
C ILE A 229 -7.75 8.30 -14.85
N GLU A 230 -7.67 8.59 -13.56
CA GLU A 230 -8.28 9.80 -12.98
C GLU A 230 -7.71 11.09 -13.59
N ALA A 231 -6.41 11.12 -13.88
CA ALA A 231 -5.78 12.24 -14.57
C ALA A 231 -6.25 12.40 -16.03
N LEU A 232 -6.54 11.30 -16.74
CA LEU A 232 -7.12 11.35 -18.08
C LEU A 232 -8.55 11.90 -18.06
N PHE A 233 -9.38 11.44 -17.12
CA PHE A 233 -10.74 11.96 -16.96
C PHE A 233 -10.78 13.44 -16.57
N SER A 234 -9.82 13.88 -15.75
CA SER A 234 -9.71 15.29 -15.33
C SER A 234 -9.31 16.20 -16.50
N ARG A 235 -8.41 15.74 -17.39
CA ARG A 235 -8.03 16.49 -18.60
C ARG A 235 -9.16 16.61 -19.62
N SER A 236 -9.95 15.55 -19.79
CA SER A 236 -11.08 15.55 -20.72
C SER A 236 -12.24 16.45 -20.26
N ALA A 237 -12.34 16.78 -18.97
CA ALA A 237 -13.40 17.61 -18.40
C ALA A 237 -13.05 19.11 -18.37
N ALA A 238 -11.80 19.49 -18.63
CA ALA A 238 -11.37 20.88 -18.65
C ALA A 238 -11.72 21.54 -20.00
N PRO A 239 -12.28 22.76 -20.02
CA PRO A 239 -12.44 23.53 -21.26
C PRO A 239 -11.06 23.77 -21.90
N PRO A 240 -10.97 23.87 -23.24
CA PRO A 240 -9.71 24.11 -23.93
C PRO A 240 -9.05 25.37 -23.33
N PRO A 241 -7.76 25.30 -22.95
CA PRO A 241 -7.10 26.48 -22.42
C PRO A 241 -7.06 27.56 -23.50
N GLU A 242 -7.58 28.75 -23.19
CA GLU A 242 -7.20 29.95 -23.93
C GLU A 242 -5.66 30.02 -23.96
N PRO A 243 -5.03 30.47 -25.06
CA PRO A 243 -3.58 30.47 -25.19
C PRO A 243 -2.97 31.43 -24.18
N ALA A 244 -2.70 30.92 -22.97
CA ALA A 244 -1.92 31.60 -21.97
C ALA A 244 -0.48 31.66 -22.50
N THR A 245 -0.10 32.83 -23.01
CA THR A 245 1.29 33.25 -23.25
C THR A 245 2.07 33.46 -21.93
N GLY A 246 1.54 32.94 -20.82
CA GLY A 246 2.20 32.93 -19.52
C GLY A 246 3.18 31.77 -19.45
N ARG A 247 4.48 32.08 -19.54
CA ARG A 247 5.55 31.22 -19.05
C ARG A 247 5.16 30.69 -17.67
N LEU A 248 5.02 29.37 -17.52
CA LEU A 248 4.87 28.72 -16.22
C LEU A 248 6.13 29.00 -15.41
N GLU A 249 6.11 30.03 -14.57
CA GLU A 249 7.15 30.22 -13.56
C GLU A 249 6.94 29.18 -12.47
N LEU A 250 7.76 28.13 -12.51
CA LEU A 250 8.00 27.24 -11.37
C LEU A 250 8.71 28.06 -10.28
N SER A 251 7.95 28.85 -9.52
CA SER A 251 8.48 29.54 -8.36
C SER A 251 8.70 28.51 -7.24
N TRP A 252 9.96 28.28 -6.87
CA TRP A 252 10.31 27.57 -5.64
C TRP A 252 10.09 28.49 -4.43
N ALA A 253 8.92 29.15 -4.38
CA ALA A 253 8.67 30.29 -3.51
C ALA A 253 8.91 29.89 -2.05
N ARG A 254 9.94 30.51 -1.46
CA ARG A 254 10.06 30.75 -0.03
C ARG A 254 8.66 31.16 0.46
N PRO A 255 8.12 30.58 1.55
CA PRO A 255 6.71 30.69 1.89
C PRO A 255 6.30 32.17 1.83
N THR A 256 5.46 32.49 0.84
CA THR A 256 4.92 33.83 0.66
C THR A 256 4.13 34.20 1.91
N PRO A 257 4.14 35.47 2.33
CA PRO A 257 3.30 35.90 3.44
C PRO A 257 1.88 35.50 3.11
N ARG A 258 1.25 34.79 4.05
CA ARG A 258 -0.13 34.36 4.01
C ARG A 258 -0.97 35.48 3.40
N ALA A 259 -1.80 35.13 2.41
CA ALA A 259 -2.92 35.99 1.98
C ALA A 259 -3.55 36.59 3.24
N ALA A 260 -3.87 37.89 3.20
CA ALA A 260 -4.42 38.62 4.33
C ALA A 260 -5.35 37.72 5.14
N PRO A 261 -5.16 37.62 6.47
CA PRO A 261 -5.84 36.63 7.29
C PRO A 261 -7.31 36.62 6.89
N SER A 262 -7.82 35.44 6.54
CA SER A 262 -9.26 35.27 6.41
C SER A 262 -9.87 35.83 7.69
N ASP A 263 -11.00 36.53 7.60
CA ASP A 263 -11.63 37.11 8.80
C ASP A 263 -11.79 36.06 9.91
N TRP A 264 -11.91 34.78 9.54
CA TRP A 264 -11.80 33.60 10.41
C TRP A 264 -10.56 33.52 11.31
N ASP A 265 -9.37 33.74 10.74
CA ASP A 265 -8.08 33.67 11.44
C ASP A 265 -7.86 34.88 12.38
N ALA A 266 -8.65 35.94 12.21
CA ALA A 266 -8.67 37.11 13.09
C ALA A 266 -9.64 36.95 14.29
N LEU A 267 -10.56 35.99 14.24
CA LEU A 267 -11.49 35.69 15.34
C LEU A 267 -10.79 34.97 16.49
N SER A 268 -11.21 35.27 17.72
CA SER A 268 -10.77 34.53 18.90
C SER A 268 -11.26 33.07 18.84
N PRO A 269 -10.59 32.12 19.53
CA PRO A 269 -11.03 30.72 19.57
C PRO A 269 -12.47 30.54 20.06
N ALA A 270 -12.93 31.41 20.96
CA ALA A 270 -14.30 31.40 21.47
C ALA A 270 -15.32 31.83 20.40
N GLU A 271 -14.99 32.83 19.58
CA GLU A 271 -15.83 33.26 18.46
C GLU A 271 -15.85 32.19 17.37
N GLN A 272 -14.69 31.62 17.02
CA GLN A 272 -14.61 30.50 16.07
C GLN A 272 -15.50 29.33 16.49
N GLU A 273 -15.53 28.99 17.77
CA GLU A 273 -16.41 27.94 18.28
C GLU A 273 -17.90 28.29 18.09
N VAL A 274 -18.29 29.54 18.33
CA VAL A 274 -19.65 30.03 18.10
C VAL A 274 -20.03 29.92 16.62
N HIS A 275 -19.14 30.31 15.70
CA HIS A 275 -19.38 30.18 14.26
C HIS A 275 -19.50 28.71 13.82
N LEU A 276 -18.65 27.81 14.34
CA LEU A 276 -18.77 26.37 14.05
C LEU A 276 -20.08 25.78 14.58
N ARG A 277 -20.52 26.20 15.76
CA ARG A 277 -21.81 25.80 16.34
C ARG A 277 -22.98 26.31 15.50
N ALA A 278 -22.92 27.55 15.03
CA ALA A 278 -23.92 28.14 14.15
C ALA A 278 -24.03 27.38 12.83
N GLN A 279 -22.89 27.07 12.18
CA GLN A 279 -22.86 26.28 10.94
C GLN A 279 -23.44 24.87 11.13
N ARG A 280 -23.09 24.19 12.23
CA ARG A 280 -23.64 22.87 12.55
C ARG A 280 -25.15 22.94 12.77
N PHE A 281 -25.63 23.98 13.47
CA PHE A 281 -27.06 24.15 13.72
C PHE A 281 -27.84 24.48 12.43
N ALA A 282 -27.29 25.31 11.55
CA ALA A 282 -27.88 25.58 10.23
C ALA A 282 -28.02 24.28 9.40
N ARG A 283 -26.99 23.42 9.41
CA ARG A 283 -27.05 22.11 8.74
C ARG A 283 -28.14 21.20 9.30
N VAL A 284 -28.34 21.19 10.62
CA VAL A 284 -29.40 20.39 11.25
C VAL A 284 -30.77 20.88 10.79
N LEU A 285 -31.02 22.19 10.83
CA LEU A 285 -32.31 22.76 10.40
C LEU A 285 -32.61 22.46 8.92
N VAL A 286 -31.61 22.58 8.05
CA VAL A 286 -31.78 22.28 6.62
C VAL A 286 -31.94 20.77 6.39
N ALA A 287 -31.27 19.91 7.17
CA ALA A 287 -31.47 18.46 7.12
C ALA A 287 -32.87 18.04 7.58
N ASP A 288 -33.42 18.69 8.61
CA ASP A 288 -34.80 18.46 9.06
C ASP A 288 -35.81 18.82 7.96
N LEU A 289 -35.60 19.95 7.28
CA LEU A 289 -36.41 20.31 6.10
C LEU A 289 -36.33 19.23 5.01
N GLN A 290 -35.13 18.70 4.71
CA GLN A 290 -34.97 17.62 3.74
C GLN A 290 -35.68 16.33 4.14
N LEU A 291 -35.64 15.98 5.43
CA LEU A 291 -36.19 14.73 5.92
C LEU A 291 -37.72 14.74 5.92
N TYR A 292 -38.33 15.85 6.34
CA TYR A 292 -39.78 15.91 6.55
C TYR A 292 -40.57 16.56 5.42
N ARG A 293 -39.93 17.31 4.52
CA ARG A 293 -40.58 18.05 3.42
C ARG A 293 -40.00 17.74 2.05
N ALA A 294 -39.60 16.49 1.83
CA ALA A 294 -38.91 16.07 0.61
C ALA A 294 -39.75 16.30 -0.66
N GLN A 295 -41.08 16.10 -0.58
CA GLN A 295 -41.97 16.25 -1.72
C GLN A 295 -42.13 17.72 -2.11
N GLU A 296 -42.38 18.59 -1.13
CA GLU A 296 -42.56 20.03 -1.32
C GLU A 296 -41.25 20.69 -1.82
N ILE A 297 -40.09 20.19 -1.39
CA ILE A 297 -38.78 20.59 -1.93
C ILE A 297 -38.68 20.23 -3.41
N LEU A 298 -39.04 19.01 -3.81
CA LEU A 298 -38.94 18.57 -5.19
C LEU A 298 -39.87 19.37 -6.11
N GLU A 299 -41.11 19.59 -5.70
CA GLU A 299 -42.07 20.43 -6.41
C GLU A 299 -41.61 21.91 -6.49
N GLY A 300 -41.06 22.45 -5.40
CA GLY A 300 -40.51 23.80 -5.36
C GLY A 300 -39.31 24.00 -6.28
N LYS A 301 -38.43 22.99 -6.41
CA LYS A 301 -37.32 23.03 -7.39
C LYS A 301 -37.82 23.02 -8.83
N GLN A 302 -38.85 22.23 -9.14
CA GLN A 302 -39.45 22.19 -10.48
C GLN A 302 -40.11 23.52 -10.85
N ALA A 303 -40.74 24.18 -9.87
CA ALA A 303 -41.42 25.46 -10.05
C ALA A 303 -40.49 26.68 -9.95
N PHE A 304 -39.17 26.50 -9.73
CA PHE A 304 -38.21 27.58 -9.44
C PHE A 304 -38.68 28.52 -8.30
N ASN A 305 -39.36 27.96 -7.30
CA ASN A 305 -39.93 28.72 -6.19
C ASN A 305 -40.00 27.86 -4.92
N LEU A 306 -38.84 27.54 -4.36
CA LEU A 306 -38.72 26.77 -3.12
C LEU A 306 -39.35 27.52 -1.94
N TYR A 307 -39.11 28.83 -1.82
CA TYR A 307 -39.62 29.61 -0.71
C TYR A 307 -41.14 29.69 -0.73
N GLY A 308 -41.77 29.91 -1.88
CA GLY A 308 -43.23 29.98 -1.98
C GLY A 308 -43.96 28.69 -1.59
N ARG A 309 -43.28 27.54 -1.60
CA ARG A 309 -43.84 26.23 -1.19
C ARG A 309 -43.52 25.86 0.26
N LEU A 310 -42.38 26.29 0.77
CA LEU A 310 -41.85 25.92 2.09
C LEU A 310 -41.80 27.11 3.06
N GLN A 311 -42.51 28.20 2.75
CA GLN A 311 -42.40 29.49 3.44
C GLN A 311 -42.48 29.33 4.96
N ASP A 312 -43.55 28.71 5.47
CA ASP A 312 -43.75 28.55 6.90
C ASP A 312 -42.63 27.79 7.60
N GLU A 313 -42.07 26.75 6.96
CA GLU A 313 -41.04 25.90 7.57
C GLU A 313 -39.65 26.54 7.47
N ILE A 314 -39.38 27.25 6.36
CA ILE A 314 -38.14 28.03 6.19
C ILE A 314 -38.13 29.20 7.18
N ASP A 315 -39.23 29.93 7.32
CA ASP A 315 -39.34 31.06 8.24
C ASP A 315 -39.22 30.61 9.70
N LYS A 316 -39.87 29.50 10.09
CA LYS A 316 -39.70 28.90 11.42
C LYS A 316 -38.25 28.47 11.69
N SER A 317 -37.61 27.82 10.74
CA SER A 317 -36.22 27.36 10.88
C SER A 317 -35.25 28.53 10.97
N ARG A 318 -35.48 29.56 10.16
CA ARG A 318 -34.75 30.83 10.18
C ARG A 318 -34.92 31.55 11.51
N GLU A 319 -36.14 31.63 12.04
CA GLU A 319 -36.40 32.21 13.37
C GLU A 319 -35.70 31.41 14.48
N ALA A 320 -35.75 30.07 14.42
CA ALA A 320 -35.07 29.21 15.37
C ALA A 320 -33.53 29.39 15.34
N TYR A 321 -32.96 29.62 14.16
CA TYR A 321 -31.55 29.96 13.98
C TYR A 321 -31.23 31.34 14.59
N HIS A 322 -31.96 32.38 14.22
CA HIS A 322 -31.75 33.74 14.73
C HIS A 322 -31.94 33.83 16.24
N ARG A 323 -32.91 33.10 16.82
CA ARG A 323 -33.11 33.07 18.28
C ARG A 323 -31.87 32.57 19.04
N LYS A 324 -31.08 31.68 18.43
CA LYS A 324 -29.88 31.11 19.07
C LYS A 324 -28.59 31.86 18.76
N PHE A 325 -28.45 32.40 17.55
CA PHE A 325 -27.20 32.96 17.06
C PHE A 325 -27.27 34.43 16.64
N GLY A 326 -28.47 35.03 16.57
CA GLY A 326 -28.68 36.40 16.11
C GLY A 326 -28.11 37.50 17.03
N SER A 327 -27.77 37.19 18.28
CA SER A 327 -27.11 38.10 19.22
C SER A 327 -25.66 37.69 19.52
N THR A 328 -25.10 36.78 18.73
CA THR A 328 -23.74 36.24 18.91
C THR A 328 -22.78 36.75 17.85
N SER A 329 -21.48 36.46 17.98
CA SER A 329 -20.47 36.78 16.96
C SER A 329 -20.76 36.18 15.57
N ALA A 330 -21.54 35.10 15.51
CA ALA A 330 -22.01 34.50 14.26
C ALA A 330 -23.13 35.28 13.56
N ALA A 331 -23.68 36.35 14.15
CA ALA A 331 -24.72 37.18 13.52
C ALA A 331 -24.23 37.89 12.24
N SER A 332 -22.92 38.08 12.12
CA SER A 332 -22.25 38.66 10.94
C SER A 332 -22.41 37.81 9.67
N ILE A 333 -22.79 36.53 9.79
CA ILE A 333 -22.91 35.60 8.66
C ILE A 333 -24.21 34.79 8.79
N ASP A 334 -25.08 34.89 7.79
CA ASP A 334 -26.30 34.08 7.72
C ASP A 334 -25.98 32.64 7.25
N TYR A 335 -25.47 31.81 8.16
CA TYR A 335 -25.15 30.41 7.88
C TYR A 335 -26.39 29.59 7.49
N PHE A 336 -27.58 29.99 7.92
CA PHE A 336 -28.82 29.33 7.52
C PHE A 336 -29.11 29.55 6.04
N HIS A 337 -29.04 30.80 5.56
CA HIS A 337 -29.16 31.12 4.14
C HIS A 337 -28.12 30.37 3.30
N LEU A 338 -26.85 30.35 3.74
CA LEU A 338 -25.78 29.67 3.01
C LEU A 338 -26.02 28.16 2.89
N GLU A 339 -26.43 27.50 3.98
CA GLU A 339 -26.71 26.06 3.95
C GLU A 339 -28.00 25.75 3.18
N LEU A 340 -29.01 26.62 3.22
CA LEU A 340 -30.22 26.50 2.41
C LEU A 340 -29.89 26.55 0.91
N LEU A 341 -29.08 27.53 0.49
CA LEU A 341 -28.62 27.65 -0.90
C LEU A 341 -27.79 26.45 -1.33
N ARG A 342 -26.81 26.07 -0.52
CA ARG A 342 -25.90 24.95 -0.82
C ARG A 342 -26.65 23.64 -0.98
N THR A 343 -27.58 23.36 -0.06
CA THR A 343 -28.12 22.02 0.14
C THR A 343 -29.49 21.85 -0.54
N LEU A 344 -30.36 22.85 -0.50
CA LEU A 344 -31.65 22.79 -1.19
C LEU A 344 -31.55 23.34 -2.62
N ALA A 345 -30.88 24.48 -2.82
CA ALA A 345 -30.84 25.15 -4.13
C ALA A 345 -29.61 24.83 -4.98
N GLY A 346 -28.69 23.96 -4.52
CA GLY A 346 -27.48 23.59 -5.27
C GLY A 346 -26.58 24.79 -5.63
N GLY A 347 -26.64 25.87 -4.84
CA GLY A 347 -25.90 27.11 -5.06
C GLY A 347 -26.56 28.12 -6.01
N ARG A 348 -27.79 27.87 -6.50
CA ARG A 348 -28.51 28.79 -7.39
C ARG A 348 -29.62 29.53 -6.64
N GLU A 349 -29.42 30.82 -6.36
CA GLU A 349 -30.39 31.64 -5.63
C GLU A 349 -31.74 31.79 -6.36
N GLU A 350 -31.72 31.73 -7.69
CA GLU A 350 -32.92 31.74 -8.55
C GLU A 350 -33.95 30.67 -8.18
N LEU A 351 -33.54 29.53 -7.61
CA LEU A 351 -34.43 28.44 -7.22
C LEU A 351 -35.21 28.72 -5.93
N LEU A 352 -34.78 29.70 -5.12
CA LEU A 352 -35.49 30.08 -3.91
C LEU A 352 -36.79 30.84 -4.22
N GLY A 353 -36.87 31.48 -5.39
CA GLY A 353 -38.05 32.18 -5.86
C GLY A 353 -38.14 33.63 -5.38
N PRO A 354 -39.03 34.43 -5.99
CA PRO A 354 -39.04 35.89 -5.86
C PRO A 354 -39.53 36.40 -4.50
N GLY A 355 -40.17 35.55 -3.68
CA GLY A 355 -40.66 35.92 -2.36
C GLY A 355 -39.62 35.77 -1.24
N TYR A 356 -38.45 35.19 -1.54
CA TYR A 356 -37.43 34.92 -0.53
C TYR A 356 -36.74 36.22 -0.09
N PRO A 357 -36.63 36.52 1.21
CA PRO A 357 -36.08 37.77 1.72
C PRO A 357 -34.56 37.93 1.55
N GLY A 358 -33.87 36.91 1.03
CA GLY A 358 -32.41 36.93 0.87
C GLY A 358 -31.65 36.58 2.16
N PRO A 359 -30.34 36.86 2.22
CA PRO A 359 -29.55 36.72 3.43
C PRO A 359 -29.93 37.82 4.44
N MET A 360 -30.20 37.43 5.68
CA MET A 360 -30.48 38.37 6.77
C MET A 360 -29.20 38.62 7.56
N VAL A 361 -28.34 39.47 7.01
CA VAL A 361 -27.18 40.02 7.70
C VAL A 361 -27.52 41.48 8.00
N GLU A 362 -27.47 41.90 9.27
CA GLU A 362 -27.56 43.32 9.65
C GLU A 362 -26.23 44.05 9.41
#